data_AF-A7AM83-F1
#
_entry.id   AF-A7AM83-F1
#
_cell.length_a   1.000
_cell.length_b   1.000
_cell.length_c   1.000
_cell.angle_alpha   90.00
_cell.angle_beta   90.00
_cell.angle_gamma   90.00
#
_symmetry.space_group_name_H-M   'P 1'
#
loop_
_entity.id
_entity.type
_entity.pdbx_description
1 polymer ?
#
loop_
_entity_poly.entity_id
_entity_poly.type
_entity_poly.pdbx_seq_one_letter_code
_entity_poly.pdbx_strand_id
1 'polypeptide(L)'
;MDISSLDLSWLPSDADEQLALGFRIISNAYKTRVTSLEAEIRTVRAAAAEKAEHLAAFQKKYSSLEVQLIECTQRGNQLADENRNLVATIKKLQRDIDRLESLKRAVLHSIQEDRGDSDQDYKYYSTDDMLHSTAPRTMIELAGGDTMDTFMKRYKGKTPYSANNTPTTKLTTVEKGTVDGRSFVNMARATLSPEDLNAIVAIIRKFNAQLQTKDEALTAAQQLLGESNPKLFEEFKLLIQG
;
A
#
# COMPACT_ATOMS: atom_id res chain seq x y z
N MET A 1 70.70 9.74 -27.34
CA MET A 1 71.29 9.57 -26.00
C MET A 1 72.71 9.11 -26.20
N ASP A 2 73.66 9.92 -25.74
CA ASP A 2 75.07 9.63 -25.85
C ASP A 2 75.44 8.56 -24.81
N ILE A 3 75.79 7.35 -25.27
CA ILE A 3 76.08 6.18 -24.41
C ILE A 3 77.26 6.49 -23.46
N SER A 4 78.09 7.44 -23.87
CA SER A 4 79.20 8.08 -23.16
C SER A 4 78.84 8.69 -21.79
N SER A 5 77.56 8.90 -21.49
CA SER A 5 77.08 9.51 -20.24
C SER A 5 76.51 8.52 -19.21
N LEU A 6 76.43 7.24 -19.54
CA LEU A 6 75.92 6.21 -18.61
C LEU A 6 77.07 5.74 -17.70
N ASP A 7 76.92 5.99 -16.40
CA ASP A 7 77.80 5.38 -15.40
C ASP A 7 77.54 3.87 -15.34
N LEU A 8 78.48 3.10 -15.89
CA LEU A 8 78.46 1.63 -15.98
C LEU A 8 79.27 0.97 -14.85
N SER A 9 79.65 1.72 -13.81
CA SER A 9 80.43 1.19 -12.68
C SER A 9 79.74 0.05 -11.92
N TRP A 10 78.42 -0.11 -12.07
CA TRP A 10 77.64 -1.21 -11.51
C TRP A 10 77.70 -2.51 -12.33
N LEU A 11 78.18 -2.44 -13.58
CA LEU A 11 78.21 -3.57 -14.50
C LEU A 11 79.51 -4.37 -14.28
N PRO A 12 79.46 -5.70 -14.16
CA PRO A 12 80.66 -6.53 -14.04
C PRO A 12 81.61 -6.31 -15.22
N SER A 13 82.92 -6.36 -14.98
CA SER A 13 83.92 -6.15 -16.04
C SER A 13 84.09 -7.36 -16.97
N ASP A 14 83.74 -8.56 -16.50
CA ASP A 14 83.80 -9.80 -17.26
C ASP A 14 82.52 -10.02 -18.10
N ALA A 15 82.69 -10.43 -19.37
CA ALA A 15 81.57 -10.55 -20.31
C ALA A 15 80.60 -11.69 -19.97
N ASP A 16 81.10 -12.80 -19.42
CA ASP A 16 80.25 -13.93 -19.01
C ASP A 16 79.43 -13.54 -17.76
N GLU A 17 80.02 -12.76 -16.84
CA GLU A 17 79.30 -12.19 -15.69
C GLU A 17 78.20 -11.20 -16.09
N GLN A 18 78.44 -10.35 -17.10
CA GLN A 18 77.42 -9.45 -17.65
C GLN A 18 76.24 -10.21 -18.25
N LEU A 19 76.52 -11.28 -19.00
CA LEU A 19 75.49 -12.15 -19.57
C LEU A 19 74.67 -12.82 -18.47
N ALA A 20 75.32 -13.34 -17.43
CA ALA A 20 74.65 -13.94 -16.27
C ALA A 20 73.76 -12.92 -15.53
N LEU A 21 74.21 -11.67 -15.39
CA LEU A 21 73.42 -10.59 -14.81
C LEU A 21 72.19 -10.26 -15.69
N GLY A 22 72.37 -10.19 -17.01
CA GLY A 22 71.28 -10.02 -17.97
C GLY A 22 70.21 -11.11 -17.82
N PHE A 23 70.62 -12.38 -17.77
CA PHE A 23 69.70 -13.50 -17.52
C PHE A 23 68.97 -13.36 -16.18
N ARG A 24 69.65 -12.90 -15.12
CA ARG A 24 69.04 -12.68 -13.81
C ARG A 24 67.99 -11.56 -13.84
N ILE A 25 68.30 -10.44 -14.49
CA ILE A 25 67.38 -9.30 -14.64
C ILE A 25 66.13 -9.75 -15.39
N ILE A 26 66.31 -10.42 -16.54
CA ILE A 26 65.20 -10.94 -17.34
C ILE A 26 64.39 -11.95 -16.52
N SER A 27 65.04 -12.93 -15.89
CA SER A 27 64.38 -13.93 -15.06
C SER A 27 63.58 -13.29 -13.93
N ASN A 28 64.12 -12.28 -13.27
CA ASN A 28 63.42 -11.55 -12.21
C ASN A 28 62.20 -10.79 -12.76
N ALA A 29 62.35 -10.08 -13.87
CA ALA A 29 61.25 -9.39 -14.53
C ALA A 29 60.08 -10.34 -14.88
N TYR A 30 60.41 -11.52 -15.44
CA TYR A 30 59.40 -12.56 -15.71
C TYR A 30 58.75 -13.08 -14.42
N LYS A 31 59.54 -13.37 -13.38
CA LYS A 31 59.01 -13.82 -12.08
C LYS A 31 58.06 -12.79 -11.47
N THR A 32 58.44 -11.51 -11.42
CA THR A 32 57.57 -10.43 -10.93
C THR A 32 56.29 -10.34 -11.75
N ARG A 33 56.38 -10.45 -13.08
CA ARG A 33 55.18 -10.40 -13.94
C ARG A 33 54.25 -11.59 -13.69
N VAL A 34 54.79 -12.79 -13.54
CA VAL A 34 54.00 -14.00 -13.20
C VAL A 34 53.32 -13.83 -11.84
N THR A 35 54.06 -13.42 -10.80
CA THR A 35 53.47 -13.20 -9.47
C THR A 35 52.36 -12.15 -9.48
N SER A 36 52.55 -11.06 -10.23
CA SER A 36 51.53 -10.02 -10.41
C SER A 36 50.27 -10.57 -11.10
N LEU A 37 50.42 -11.31 -12.19
CA LEU A 37 49.29 -11.93 -12.89
C LEU A 37 48.56 -12.98 -12.04
N GLU A 38 49.30 -13.78 -11.28
CA GLU A 38 48.69 -14.73 -10.36
C GLU A 38 47.88 -14.03 -9.25
N ALA A 39 48.36 -12.90 -8.73
CA ALA A 39 47.63 -12.11 -7.75
C ALA A 39 46.35 -11.51 -8.34
N GLU A 40 46.41 -11.03 -9.58
CA GLU A 40 45.25 -10.52 -10.31
C GLU A 40 44.21 -11.64 -10.54
N ILE A 41 44.64 -12.83 -10.98
CA ILE A 41 43.77 -14.01 -11.14
C ILE A 41 43.09 -14.37 -9.81
N ARG A 42 43.83 -14.39 -8.70
CA ARG A 42 43.27 -14.67 -7.36
C ARG A 42 42.18 -13.64 -7.00
N THR A 43 42.45 -12.36 -7.25
CA THR A 43 41.51 -11.27 -6.96
C THR A 43 40.23 -11.39 -7.78
N VAL A 44 40.35 -11.60 -9.09
CA VAL A 44 39.20 -11.76 -9.99
C VAL A 44 38.38 -13.00 -9.63
N ARG A 45 39.03 -14.11 -9.28
CA ARG A 45 38.34 -15.33 -8.83
C ARG A 45 37.56 -15.12 -7.53
N ALA A 46 38.13 -14.40 -6.56
CA ALA A 46 37.44 -14.07 -5.31
C ALA A 46 36.18 -13.21 -5.58
N ALA A 47 36.31 -12.18 -6.42
CA ALA A 47 35.18 -11.35 -6.82
C ALA A 47 34.09 -12.16 -7.56
N ALA A 48 34.48 -13.08 -8.43
CA ALA A 48 33.53 -13.96 -9.12
C ALA A 48 32.76 -14.87 -8.14
N ALA A 49 33.45 -15.41 -7.13
CA ALA A 49 32.82 -16.23 -6.09
C ALA A 49 31.81 -15.43 -5.25
N GLU A 50 32.16 -14.20 -4.85
CA GLU A 50 31.25 -13.31 -4.12
C GLU A 50 29.99 -12.98 -4.96
N LYS A 51 30.15 -12.69 -6.25
CA LYS A 51 29.00 -12.46 -7.14
C LYS A 51 28.13 -13.71 -7.31
N ALA A 52 28.73 -14.90 -7.35
CA ALA A 52 27.97 -16.14 -7.40
C ALA A 52 27.13 -16.37 -6.12
N GLU A 53 27.69 -16.03 -4.95
CA GLU A 53 26.96 -16.09 -3.68
C GLU A 53 25.79 -15.11 -3.63
N HIS A 54 26.00 -13.86 -4.07
CA HIS A 54 24.92 -12.88 -4.18
C HIS A 54 23.81 -13.34 -5.13
N LEU A 55 24.15 -13.91 -6.29
CA LEU A 55 23.17 -14.47 -7.22
C LEU A 55 22.35 -15.57 -6.57
N ALA A 56 22.98 -16.51 -5.86
CA ALA A 56 22.27 -17.57 -5.14
C ALA A 56 21.33 -17.01 -4.06
N ALA A 57 21.78 -16.00 -3.31
CA ALA A 57 20.96 -15.35 -2.29
C ALA A 57 19.75 -14.61 -2.90
N PHE A 58 19.94 -13.89 -4.02
CA PHE A 58 18.85 -13.23 -4.73
C PHE A 58 17.88 -14.23 -5.35
N GLN A 59 18.36 -15.32 -5.93
CA GLN A 59 17.51 -16.38 -6.46
C GLN A 59 16.62 -16.99 -5.36
N LYS A 60 17.18 -17.26 -4.17
CA LYS A 60 16.39 -17.74 -3.03
C LYS A 60 15.31 -16.73 -2.59
N LYS A 61 15.65 -15.44 -2.53
CA LYS A 61 14.69 -14.38 -2.20
C LYS A 61 13.59 -14.27 -3.26
N TYR A 62 13.95 -14.36 -4.54
CA TYR A 62 13.01 -14.33 -5.66
C TYR A 62 12.01 -15.49 -5.56
N SER A 63 12.49 -16.73 -5.41
CA SER A 63 11.61 -17.89 -5.25
C SER A 63 10.71 -17.78 -4.00
N SER A 64 11.20 -17.22 -2.89
CA SER A 64 10.38 -16.98 -1.71
C SER A 64 9.27 -15.95 -1.96
N LEU A 65 9.58 -14.85 -2.64
CA LEU A 65 8.59 -13.83 -2.99
C LEU A 65 7.56 -14.34 -3.99
N GLU A 66 7.97 -15.17 -4.95
CA GLU A 66 7.08 -15.82 -5.91
C GLU A 66 6.05 -16.72 -5.19
N VAL A 67 6.50 -17.52 -4.23
CA VAL A 67 5.60 -18.33 -3.38
C VAL A 67 4.63 -17.43 -2.59
N GLN A 68 5.11 -16.38 -1.93
CA GLN A 68 4.26 -15.46 -1.17
C GLN A 68 3.21 -14.77 -2.06
N LEU A 69 3.57 -14.41 -3.29
CA LEU A 69 2.66 -13.82 -4.26
C LEU A 69 1.55 -14.80 -4.65
N ILE A 70 1.90 -16.06 -4.89
CA ILE A 70 0.94 -17.12 -5.20
C ILE A 70 -0.02 -17.33 -4.02
N GLU A 71 0.50 -17.47 -2.80
CA GLU A 71 -0.30 -17.63 -1.58
C GLU A 71 -1.24 -16.45 -1.34
N CYS A 72 -0.74 -15.22 -1.48
CA CYS A 72 -1.54 -14.01 -1.33
C CYS A 72 -2.66 -13.93 -2.37
N THR A 73 -2.36 -14.27 -3.62
CA THR A 73 -3.35 -14.32 -4.72
C THR A 73 -4.43 -15.37 -4.43
N GLN A 74 -4.03 -16.56 -4.00
CA GLN A 74 -4.95 -17.64 -3.66
C GLN A 74 -5.86 -17.24 -2.50
N ARG A 75 -5.30 -16.64 -1.44
CA ARG A 75 -6.09 -16.13 -0.30
C ARG A 75 -7.05 -15.02 -0.70
N GLY A 76 -6.63 -14.11 -1.59
CA GLY A 76 -7.49 -13.08 -2.15
C GLY A 76 -8.69 -13.66 -2.90
N ASN A 77 -8.47 -14.71 -3.71
CA ASN A 77 -9.55 -15.39 -4.43
C ASN A 77 -10.52 -16.09 -3.47
N GLN A 78 -10.03 -16.78 -2.44
CA GLN A 78 -10.87 -17.41 -1.42
C GLN A 78 -11.77 -16.40 -0.72
N LEU A 79 -11.22 -15.28 -0.27
CA LEU A 79 -12.00 -14.21 0.37
C LEU A 79 -13.03 -13.60 -0.58
N ALA A 80 -12.70 -13.48 -1.88
CA ALA A 80 -13.65 -13.01 -2.88
C ALA A 80 -14.84 -13.97 -3.05
N ASP A 81 -14.59 -15.28 -3.06
CA ASP A 81 -15.64 -16.30 -3.14
C ASP A 81 -16.50 -16.36 -1.88
N GLU A 82 -15.89 -16.31 -0.69
CA GLU A 82 -16.61 -16.20 0.58
C GLU A 82 -17.50 -14.96 0.60
N ASN A 83 -17.00 -13.81 0.15
CA ASN A 83 -17.77 -12.58 0.09
C ASN A 83 -18.94 -12.69 -0.91
N ARG A 84 -18.74 -13.30 -2.08
CA ARG A 84 -19.85 -13.60 -3.02
C ARG A 84 -20.93 -14.46 -2.36
N ASN A 85 -20.53 -15.48 -1.61
CA ASN A 85 -21.45 -16.39 -0.90
C ASN A 85 -22.22 -15.67 0.22
N LEU A 86 -21.55 -14.82 0.99
CA LEU A 86 -22.17 -14.01 2.03
C LEU A 86 -23.18 -13.01 1.42
N VAL A 87 -22.80 -12.31 0.36
CA VAL A 87 -23.70 -11.41 -0.37
C VAL A 87 -24.92 -12.15 -0.92
N ALA A 88 -24.74 -13.36 -1.46
CA ALA A 88 -25.84 -14.19 -1.91
C ALA A 88 -26.79 -14.57 -0.77
N THR A 89 -26.23 -14.93 0.39
CA THR A 89 -27.00 -15.25 1.61
C THR A 89 -27.78 -14.05 2.13
N ILE A 90 -27.14 -12.87 2.20
CA ILE A 90 -27.80 -11.62 2.60
C ILE A 90 -28.98 -11.31 1.67
N LYS A 91 -28.78 -11.43 0.35
CA LYS A 91 -29.87 -11.23 -0.63
C LYS A 91 -31.01 -12.22 -0.45
N LYS A 92 -30.71 -13.47 -0.09
CA LYS A 92 -31.75 -14.49 0.19
C LYS A 92 -32.54 -14.11 1.43
N LEU A 93 -31.86 -13.81 2.53
CA LEU A 93 -32.49 -13.41 3.79
C LEU A 93 -33.35 -12.15 3.63
N GLN A 94 -32.89 -11.16 2.85
CA GLN A 94 -33.69 -9.96 2.57
C GLN A 94 -35.02 -10.32 1.90
N ARG A 95 -35.01 -11.21 0.89
CA ARG A 95 -36.26 -11.65 0.24
C ARG A 95 -37.17 -12.39 1.22
N ASP A 96 -36.61 -13.19 2.13
CA ASP A 96 -37.39 -13.92 3.13
C ASP A 96 -38.00 -12.94 4.16
N ILE A 97 -37.29 -11.89 4.56
CA ILE A 97 -37.82 -10.78 5.37
C ILE A 97 -38.97 -10.09 4.63
N ASP A 98 -38.79 -9.70 3.38
CA ASP A 98 -39.83 -9.01 2.59
C ASP A 98 -41.11 -9.87 2.49
N ARG A 99 -40.95 -11.19 2.33
CA ARG A 99 -42.07 -12.16 2.34
C ARG A 99 -42.77 -12.22 3.69
N LEU A 100 -42.02 -12.29 4.78
CA LEU A 100 -42.57 -12.30 6.14
C LEU A 100 -43.31 -10.99 6.46
N GLU A 101 -42.78 -9.84 6.02
CA GLU A 101 -43.46 -8.56 6.16
C GLU A 101 -44.74 -8.47 5.32
N SER A 102 -44.75 -9.05 4.13
CA SER A 102 -45.95 -9.15 3.30
C SER A 102 -47.01 -10.04 3.96
N LEU A 103 -46.63 -11.20 4.50
CA LEU A 103 -47.53 -12.09 5.24
C LEU A 103 -48.09 -11.41 6.49
N LYS A 104 -47.23 -10.75 7.28
CA LYS A 104 -47.66 -9.97 8.44
C LYS A 104 -48.71 -8.93 8.06
N ARG A 105 -48.49 -8.17 6.98
CA ARG A 105 -49.46 -7.18 6.48
C ARG A 105 -50.78 -7.83 6.08
N ALA A 106 -50.75 -8.94 5.34
CA ALA A 106 -51.95 -9.66 4.93
C ALA A 106 -52.74 -10.21 6.13
N VAL A 107 -52.07 -10.79 7.12
CA VAL A 107 -52.70 -11.29 8.35
C VAL A 107 -53.34 -10.16 9.15
N LEU A 108 -52.63 -9.04 9.34
CA LEU A 108 -53.19 -7.89 10.04
C LEU A 108 -54.40 -7.30 9.32
N HIS A 109 -54.37 -7.24 7.98
CA HIS A 109 -55.49 -6.78 7.18
C HIS A 109 -56.71 -7.72 7.31
N SER A 110 -56.51 -9.04 7.22
CA SER A 110 -57.59 -10.02 7.40
C SER A 110 -58.22 -9.97 8.80
N ILE A 111 -57.43 -9.77 9.86
CA ILE A 111 -57.96 -9.59 11.23
C ILE A 111 -58.75 -8.28 11.36
N GLN A 112 -58.34 -7.22 10.66
CA GLN A 112 -59.07 -5.94 10.65
C GLN A 112 -60.38 -6.03 9.86
N GLU A 113 -60.41 -6.75 8.74
CA GLU A 113 -61.62 -6.98 7.96
C GLU A 113 -62.64 -7.84 8.71
N ASP A 114 -62.21 -8.90 9.42
CA ASP A 114 -63.09 -9.76 10.23
C ASP A 114 -63.69 -9.02 11.45
N ARG A 115 -62.96 -8.04 12.00
CA ARG A 115 -63.50 -7.08 12.99
C ARG A 115 -64.49 -6.08 12.38
N GLY A 116 -64.33 -5.73 11.10
CA GLY A 116 -65.22 -4.81 10.39
C GLY A 116 -66.56 -5.43 10.02
N ASP A 117 -66.62 -6.75 9.82
CA ASP A 117 -67.85 -7.47 9.50
C ASP A 117 -68.71 -7.74 10.75
N SER A 118 -68.07 -7.87 11.92
CA SER A 118 -68.77 -7.97 13.22
C SER A 118 -69.29 -6.62 13.75
N ASP A 119 -68.81 -5.49 13.21
CA ASP A 119 -69.33 -4.15 13.48
C ASP A 119 -70.41 -3.70 12.47
N GLN A 120 -70.56 -4.38 11.33
CA GLN A 120 -71.61 -4.03 10.34
C GLN A 120 -73.01 -4.47 10.76
N ASP A 121 -73.15 -5.58 11.49
CA ASP A 121 -74.47 -6.05 11.96
C ASP A 121 -75.05 -5.18 13.10
N TYR A 122 -74.22 -4.35 13.74
CA TYR A 122 -74.66 -3.36 14.75
C TYR A 122 -74.90 -1.96 14.19
N LYS A 123 -74.61 -1.71 12.90
CA LYS A 123 -74.68 -0.36 12.31
C LYS A 123 -75.98 -0.06 11.56
N TYR A 124 -76.90 -1.03 11.44
CA TYR A 124 -78.18 -0.85 10.74
C TYR A 124 -79.21 0.03 11.50
N TYR A 125 -78.87 0.58 12.67
CA TYR A 125 -79.70 1.54 13.41
C TYR A 125 -78.98 2.85 13.81
N SER A 126 -77.80 3.17 13.27
CA SER A 126 -77.10 4.41 13.66
C SER A 126 -77.46 5.60 12.75
N THR A 127 -77.97 6.66 13.39
CA THR A 127 -78.67 7.82 12.82
C THR A 127 -77.78 8.88 12.17
N ASP A 128 -76.51 8.57 11.87
CA ASP A 128 -75.48 9.54 11.50
C ASP A 128 -75.22 9.68 9.98
N ASP A 129 -76.00 9.00 9.13
CA ASP A 129 -75.86 9.04 7.66
C ASP A 129 -76.21 10.40 7.01
N MET A 130 -76.44 11.45 7.79
CA MET A 130 -76.68 12.81 7.29
C MET A 130 -75.45 13.73 7.27
N LEU A 131 -74.31 13.35 7.85
CA LEU A 131 -73.17 14.27 8.04
C LEU A 131 -72.07 14.23 6.96
N HIS A 132 -72.40 13.83 5.73
CA HIS A 132 -71.45 13.88 4.59
C HIS A 132 -71.32 15.27 3.92
N SER A 133 -71.90 16.33 4.48
CA SER A 133 -72.04 17.66 3.86
C SER A 133 -70.77 18.48 3.55
N THR A 134 -69.80 18.55 4.46
CA THR A 134 -68.96 19.77 4.55
C THR A 134 -67.48 19.47 4.81
N ALA A 135 -66.72 19.25 3.73
CA ALA A 135 -65.24 19.29 3.73
C ALA A 135 -64.74 20.76 3.83
N PRO A 136 -63.46 21.08 4.20
CA PRO A 136 -62.28 20.68 3.41
C PRO A 136 -60.93 20.43 4.15
N ARG A 137 -60.02 19.85 3.36
CA ARG A 137 -58.55 19.71 3.46
C ARG A 137 -57.83 20.97 4.01
N THR A 138 -56.83 20.80 4.89
CA THR A 138 -55.41 21.23 4.75
C THR A 138 -54.66 21.22 6.10
N MET A 139 -53.32 21.11 6.01
CA MET A 139 -52.26 21.28 7.02
C MET A 139 -51.79 19.99 7.71
N ILE A 140 -50.73 19.32 7.23
CA ILE A 140 -49.28 19.67 7.24
C ILE A 140 -48.65 19.53 8.63
N GLU A 141 -47.69 18.59 8.66
CA GLU A 141 -46.57 18.42 9.58
C GLU A 141 -46.85 18.08 11.05
N LEU A 142 -46.58 16.81 11.40
CA LEU A 142 -45.71 16.52 12.54
C LEU A 142 -44.88 15.24 12.28
N ALA A 143 -43.68 15.50 11.72
CA ALA A 143 -42.40 14.79 11.84
C ALA A 143 -42.35 13.26 12.06
N GLY A 144 -41.78 12.57 11.05
CA GLY A 144 -41.16 11.26 11.24
C GLY A 144 -41.22 10.34 10.03
N GLY A 145 -40.78 10.79 8.86
CA GLY A 145 -40.88 10.01 7.62
C GLY A 145 -39.63 10.07 6.77
N ASP A 146 -38.56 9.40 7.18
CA ASP A 146 -37.60 8.89 6.21
C ASP A 146 -38.27 7.72 5.48
N THR A 147 -38.99 8.04 4.41
CA THR A 147 -39.56 7.04 3.51
C THR A 147 -38.44 6.31 2.78
N MET A 148 -38.60 4.99 2.63
CA MET A 148 -37.66 4.11 1.91
C MET A 148 -37.38 4.56 0.47
N ASP A 149 -38.27 5.38 -0.09
CA ASP A 149 -38.10 6.04 -1.39
C ASP A 149 -36.90 7.03 -1.40
N THR A 150 -36.68 7.76 -0.31
CA THR A 150 -35.55 8.70 -0.15
C THR A 150 -34.21 7.96 -0.02
N PHE A 151 -34.21 6.79 0.63
CA PHE A 151 -33.02 5.93 0.73
C PHE A 151 -32.64 5.31 -0.62
N MET A 152 -33.63 4.85 -1.41
CA MET A 152 -33.39 4.23 -2.72
C MET A 152 -32.94 5.25 -3.79
N LYS A 153 -33.33 6.53 -3.64
CA LYS A 153 -32.92 7.62 -4.55
C LYS A 153 -31.42 7.95 -4.46
N ARG A 154 -30.78 7.75 -3.29
CA ARG A 154 -29.32 7.92 -3.12
C ARG A 154 -28.48 6.87 -3.87
N TYR A 155 -29.06 5.73 -4.25
CA TYR A 155 -28.37 4.63 -4.93
C TYR A 155 -28.52 4.63 -6.46
N LYS A 156 -29.24 5.60 -7.05
CA LYS A 156 -29.52 5.68 -8.50
C LYS A 156 -28.95 6.92 -9.19
N GLY A 157 -27.78 7.40 -8.77
CA GLY A 157 -27.03 8.45 -9.46
C GLY A 157 -25.88 7.88 -10.29
N LYS A 158 -25.92 8.06 -11.61
CA LYS A 158 -24.89 7.69 -12.58
C LYS A 158 -23.55 8.39 -12.28
N THR A 159 -22.49 7.69 -12.64
CA THR A 159 -21.09 8.13 -12.73
C THR A 159 -20.90 9.39 -13.59
N PRO A 160 -19.84 10.16 -13.33
CA PRO A 160 -18.96 10.64 -14.37
C PRO A 160 -17.69 9.79 -14.34
N TYR A 161 -17.35 9.22 -15.50
CA TYR A 161 -16.06 8.62 -15.76
C TYR A 161 -14.96 9.65 -15.47
N SER A 162 -14.03 9.31 -14.57
CA SER A 162 -12.63 9.73 -14.71
C SER A 162 -11.79 8.48 -14.51
N ALA A 163 -11.25 7.97 -15.61
CA ALA A 163 -10.29 6.90 -15.62
C ALA A 163 -9.03 7.34 -14.86
N ASN A 164 -8.62 6.56 -13.86
CA ASN A 164 -7.24 6.34 -13.43
C ASN A 164 -7.22 5.23 -12.38
N ASN A 165 -7.17 3.99 -12.83
CA ASN A 165 -6.99 2.83 -11.96
C ASN A 165 -5.51 2.69 -11.61
N THR A 166 -5.16 2.99 -10.37
CA THR A 166 -4.08 2.31 -9.64
C THR A 166 -4.75 1.51 -8.52
N PRO A 167 -4.62 0.17 -8.49
CA PRO A 167 -5.13 -0.60 -7.37
C PRO A 167 -4.15 -0.47 -6.20
N THR A 168 -4.35 0.55 -5.36
CA THR A 168 -3.71 0.61 -4.04
C THR A 168 -4.52 -0.25 -3.08
N THR A 169 -4.01 -1.44 -2.81
CA THR A 169 -4.44 -2.36 -1.76
C THR A 169 -4.44 -1.63 -0.42
N LYS A 170 -5.62 -1.29 0.11
CA LYS A 170 -5.77 -0.83 1.49
C LYS A 170 -5.85 -2.05 2.40
N LEU A 171 -4.71 -2.47 2.96
CA LEU A 171 -4.71 -3.10 4.27
C LEU A 171 -4.73 -1.97 5.31
N THR A 172 -5.88 -1.73 5.92
CA THR A 172 -5.97 -0.94 7.15
C THR A 172 -5.67 -1.87 8.32
N THR A 173 -4.40 -2.10 8.61
CA THR A 173 -3.96 -2.40 9.97
C THR A 173 -3.91 -1.07 10.71
N VAL A 174 -5.02 -0.73 11.36
CA VAL A 174 -5.07 0.32 12.38
C VAL A 174 -4.63 -0.36 13.68
N GLU A 175 -3.41 -0.06 14.12
CA GLU A 175 -3.12 0.59 15.40
C GLU A 175 -1.64 0.45 15.78
N LYS A 176 -0.90 1.57 15.68
CA LYS A 176 -0.06 2.06 16.78
C LYS A 176 0.22 3.56 16.59
N GLY A 177 -0.28 4.38 17.53
CA GLY A 177 0.21 5.73 17.81
C GLY A 177 -0.17 6.91 16.89
N THR A 178 -1.42 7.35 16.97
CA THR A 178 -1.86 8.77 17.08
C THR A 178 -1.59 9.82 15.98
N VAL A 179 -1.16 9.50 14.75
CA VAL A 179 -1.26 10.46 13.62
C VAL A 179 -1.73 9.76 12.35
N ASP A 180 -2.78 10.29 11.72
CA ASP A 180 -3.23 9.81 10.41
C ASP A 180 -2.14 10.10 9.36
N GLY A 181 -1.40 9.08 8.95
CA GLY A 181 -0.38 9.19 7.91
C GLY A 181 -0.94 9.75 6.59
N ARG A 182 -2.26 9.63 6.36
CA ARG A 182 -2.94 10.25 5.22
C ARG A 182 -3.10 11.77 5.41
N SER A 183 -3.39 12.22 6.62
CA SER A 183 -3.45 13.64 6.98
C SER A 183 -2.07 14.30 6.84
N PHE A 184 -1.01 13.65 7.33
CA PHE A 184 0.37 14.14 7.17
C PHE A 184 0.74 14.35 5.70
N VAL A 185 0.48 13.36 4.82
CA VAL A 185 0.81 13.47 3.39
C VAL A 185 0.00 14.57 2.69
N ASN A 186 -1.26 14.77 3.09
CA ASN A 186 -2.08 15.86 2.57
C ASN A 186 -1.57 17.24 3.01
N MET A 187 -1.19 17.39 4.27
CA MET A 187 -0.60 18.63 4.79
C MET A 187 0.77 18.89 4.15
N ALA A 188 1.60 17.86 4.00
CA ALA A 188 2.89 17.96 3.33
C ALA A 188 2.73 18.44 1.87
N ARG A 189 1.74 17.90 1.14
CA ARG A 189 1.44 18.35 -0.24
C ARG A 189 1.00 19.81 -0.34
N ALA A 190 0.30 20.32 0.67
CA ALA A 190 -0.20 21.69 0.67
C ALA A 190 0.86 22.72 1.08
N THR A 191 1.93 22.30 1.75
CA THR A 191 2.91 23.20 2.39
C THR A 191 4.31 23.12 1.78
N LEU A 192 4.69 21.97 1.21
CA LEU A 192 6.03 21.75 0.66
C LEU A 192 6.09 21.98 -0.84
N SER A 193 7.30 22.30 -1.31
CA SER A 193 7.61 22.21 -2.73
C SER A 193 7.51 20.76 -3.22
N PRO A 194 7.29 20.52 -4.52
CA PRO A 194 7.26 19.17 -5.09
C PRO A 194 8.55 18.38 -4.84
N GLU A 195 9.69 19.07 -4.76
CA GLU A 195 11.01 18.49 -4.51
C GLU A 195 11.13 18.02 -3.05
N ASP A 196 10.77 18.88 -2.09
CA ASP A 196 10.83 18.54 -0.66
C ASP A 196 9.82 17.46 -0.30
N LEU A 197 8.63 17.48 -0.92
CA LEU A 197 7.62 16.44 -0.76
C LEU A 197 8.17 15.08 -1.22
N ASN A 198 8.82 15.03 -2.38
CA ASN A 198 9.42 13.80 -2.89
C ASN A 198 10.53 13.28 -1.97
N ALA A 199 11.35 14.19 -1.41
CA ALA A 199 12.40 13.85 -0.46
C ALA A 199 11.83 13.25 0.84
N ILE A 200 10.77 13.83 1.41
CA ILE A 200 10.11 13.33 2.61
C ILE A 200 9.44 11.97 2.38
N VAL A 201 8.75 11.80 1.24
CA VAL A 201 8.16 10.51 0.88
C VAL A 201 9.23 9.43 0.66
N ALA A 202 10.42 9.80 0.19
CA ALA A 202 11.55 8.89 0.08
C ALA A 202 12.07 8.44 1.46
N ILE A 203 12.15 9.36 2.43
CA ILE A 203 12.52 9.03 3.82
C ILE A 203 11.48 8.07 4.44
N ILE A 204 10.18 8.37 4.29
CA ILE A 204 9.09 7.50 4.79
C ILE A 204 9.19 6.11 4.16
N ARG A 205 9.46 6.02 2.85
CA ARG A 205 9.64 4.73 2.18
C ARG A 205 10.84 3.95 2.73
N LYS A 206 11.98 4.60 2.94
CA LYS A 206 13.19 3.97 3.50
C LYS A 206 12.98 3.50 4.93
N PHE A 207 12.32 4.31 5.76
CA PHE A 207 11.96 3.94 7.13
C PHE A 207 10.99 2.75 7.16
N ASN A 208 9.92 2.78 6.36
CA ASN A 208 8.95 1.69 6.26
C ASN A 208 9.56 0.39 5.72
N ALA A 209 10.58 0.49 4.85
CA ALA A 209 11.34 -0.65 4.35
C ALA A 209 12.40 -1.18 5.35
N GLN A 210 12.47 -0.62 6.57
CA GLN A 210 13.48 -0.92 7.59
C GLN A 210 14.93 -0.68 7.13
N LEU A 211 15.12 0.14 6.09
CA LEU A 211 16.44 0.48 5.54
C LEU A 211 17.08 1.69 6.24
N GLN A 212 16.36 2.33 7.16
CA GLN A 212 16.80 3.51 7.88
C GLN A 212 16.33 3.41 9.32
N THR A 213 17.22 3.72 10.25
CA THR A 213 16.87 3.75 11.67
C THR A 213 15.99 4.96 11.97
N LYS A 214 15.27 4.90 13.10
CA LYS A 214 14.43 6.01 13.57
C LYS A 214 15.20 7.32 13.69
N ASP A 215 16.43 7.26 14.21
CA ASP A 215 17.27 8.43 14.45
C ASP A 215 17.76 9.08 13.13
N GLU A 216 18.16 8.24 12.18
CA GLU A 216 18.54 8.69 10.84
C GLU A 216 17.35 9.30 10.08
N ALA A 217 16.13 8.74 10.22
CA ALA A 217 14.92 9.27 9.58
C ALA A 217 14.52 10.63 10.14
N LEU A 218 14.64 10.82 11.46
CA LEU A 218 14.38 12.10 12.12
C LEU A 218 15.43 13.15 11.75
N THR A 219 16.72 12.79 11.69
CA THR A 219 17.78 13.72 11.29
C THR A 219 17.62 14.19 9.85
N ALA A 220 17.32 13.27 8.93
CA ALA A 220 17.09 13.60 7.52
C ALA A 220 15.83 14.47 7.33
N ALA A 221 14.75 14.18 8.07
CA ALA A 221 13.57 15.01 8.05
C ALA A 221 13.81 16.38 8.68
N GLN A 222 14.64 16.48 9.73
CA GLN A 222 15.00 17.75 10.36
C GLN A 222 15.80 18.66 9.41
N GLN A 223 16.70 18.09 8.61
CA GLN A 223 17.44 18.87 7.59
C GLN A 223 16.54 19.40 6.48
N LEU A 224 15.47 18.68 6.12
CA LEU A 224 14.54 19.09 5.07
C LEU A 224 13.40 19.99 5.58
N LEU A 225 12.92 19.76 6.80
CA LEU A 225 11.72 20.40 7.36
C LEU A 225 11.99 21.36 8.51
N GLY A 226 13.10 21.19 9.22
CA GLY A 226 13.35 21.86 10.50
C GLY A 226 13.41 23.38 10.38
N GLU A 227 13.93 23.91 9.27
CA GLU A 227 14.03 25.34 9.03
C GLU A 227 12.80 25.92 8.32
N SER A 228 12.15 25.13 7.44
CA SER A 228 11.05 25.59 6.60
C SER A 228 9.67 25.41 7.21
N ASN A 229 9.44 24.31 7.94
CA ASN A 229 8.12 23.92 8.46
C ASN A 229 8.22 23.12 9.79
N PRO A 230 8.44 23.78 10.94
CA PRO A 230 8.64 23.11 12.23
C PRO A 230 7.41 22.31 12.70
N LYS A 231 6.20 22.74 12.36
CA LYS A 231 4.96 22.01 12.69
C LYS A 231 4.87 20.65 11.99
N LEU A 232 5.28 20.61 10.72
CA LEU A 232 5.26 19.39 9.92
C LEU A 232 6.33 18.41 10.41
N PHE A 233 7.47 18.92 10.91
CA PHE A 233 8.48 18.09 11.56
C PHE A 233 7.97 17.45 12.86
N GLU A 234 7.24 18.17 13.70
CA GLU A 234 6.64 17.59 14.92
C GLU A 234 5.59 16.52 14.61
N GLU A 235 4.76 16.71 13.58
CA GLU A 235 3.83 15.66 13.12
C GLU A 235 4.56 14.44 12.55
N PHE A 236 5.63 14.65 11.79
CA PHE A 236 6.47 13.56 11.28
C PHE A 236 7.12 12.76 12.41
N LYS A 237 7.58 13.45 13.46
CA LYS A 237 8.16 12.83 14.65
C LYS A 237 7.13 11.99 15.40
N LEU A 238 5.89 12.48 15.55
CA LEU A 238 4.79 11.71 16.12
C LEU A 238 4.44 10.48 15.26
N LEU A 239 4.43 10.63 13.93
CA LEU A 239 4.14 9.56 12.97
C LEU A 239 5.14 8.39 13.04
N ILE A 240 6.42 8.70 13.27
CA ILE A 240 7.51 7.70 13.39
C ILE A 240 7.68 7.19 14.82
N GLN A 241 7.06 7.85 15.82
CA GLN A 241 7.12 7.44 17.22
C GLN A 241 6.04 6.43 17.63
N GLY A 242 4.90 6.39 16.92
CA GLY A 242 3.81 5.43 17.13
C GLY A 242 4.16 3.99 16.77
#